data_AF-A0A3N9VDV5-F1
#
_entry.id   AF-A0A3N9VDV5-F1
#
_cell.length_a   1.000
_cell.length_b   1.000
_cell.length_c   1.000
_cell.angle_alpha   90.00
_cell.angle_beta   90.00
_cell.angle_gamma   90.00
#
_symmetry.space_group_name_H-M   'P 1'
#
loop_
_entity.id
_entity.type
_entity.pdbx_description
1 polymer ?
#
loop_
_entity_poly.entity_id
_entity_poly.type
_entity_poly.pdbx_seq_one_letter_code
_entity_poly.pdbx_strand_id
1 'polypeptide(L)'
;MREDELDKIVEKFDSDSEFRISKAFLDGGIDPLFGRLQRAAINQNCGGGDATISRYGIWANTVRDNIRQADVEIENGNIAEARRLLRRAANSLSAFSELQAHFDTMGVGKVNQELD
;
A
#
# COMPACT_ATOMS: atom_id res chain seq x y z
N MET A 1 8.64 17.88 5.91
CA MET A 1 9.34 17.44 4.70
C MET A 1 9.16 18.53 3.68
N ARG A 2 10.24 18.95 3.01
CA ARG A 2 10.16 19.95 1.95
C ARG A 2 9.78 19.29 0.63
N GLU A 3 9.28 20.06 -0.33
CA GLU A 3 8.89 19.58 -1.67
C GLU A 3 10.06 18.86 -2.36
N ASP A 4 11.27 19.42 -2.29
CA ASP A 4 12.48 18.82 -2.87
C ASP A 4 12.87 17.47 -2.24
N GLU A 5 12.48 17.23 -0.98
CA GLU A 5 12.68 15.94 -0.31
C GLU A 5 11.65 14.90 -0.76
N LEU A 6 10.44 15.32 -1.13
CA LEU A 6 9.41 14.44 -1.70
C LEU A 6 9.81 13.99 -3.10
N ASP A 7 10.25 14.91 -3.95
CA ASP A 7 10.65 14.62 -5.33
C ASP A 7 11.80 13.61 -5.36
N LYS A 8 12.82 13.80 -4.51
CA LYS A 8 13.94 12.84 -4.38
C LYS A 8 13.48 11.44 -3.97
N ILE A 9 12.43 11.32 -3.17
CA ILE A 9 11.86 10.02 -2.80
C ILE A 9 11.18 9.40 -4.01
N VAL A 10 10.39 10.17 -4.77
CA VAL A 10 9.68 9.67 -5.96
C VAL A 10 10.67 9.26 -7.06
N GLU A 11 11.60 10.14 -7.43
CA GLU A 11 12.65 9.87 -8.43
C GLU A 11 13.47 8.63 -8.09
N LYS A 12 13.73 8.40 -6.80
CA LYS A 12 14.42 7.19 -6.35
C LYS A 12 13.68 5.90 -6.68
N PHE A 13 12.35 5.90 -6.86
CA PHE A 13 11.57 4.70 -7.17
C PHE A 13 10.97 4.69 -8.57
N ASP A 14 11.01 5.82 -9.30
CA ASP A 14 10.58 5.92 -10.70
C ASP A 14 11.61 5.27 -11.63
N SER A 15 11.48 3.96 -11.84
CA SER A 15 12.39 3.16 -12.68
C SER A 15 11.67 1.95 -13.24
N ASP A 16 11.87 1.66 -14.52
CA ASP A 16 11.34 0.51 -15.24
C ASP A 16 12.38 -0.59 -15.48
N SER A 17 13.66 -0.29 -15.25
CA SER A 17 14.79 -1.20 -15.47
C SER A 17 15.01 -2.25 -14.36
N GLU A 18 14.52 -1.99 -13.13
CA GLU A 18 14.76 -2.85 -11.99
C GLU A 18 13.64 -2.73 -10.94
N PHE A 19 13.42 -3.80 -10.17
CA PHE A 19 12.47 -3.80 -9.07
C PHE A 19 13.10 -3.18 -7.81
N ARG A 20 12.70 -1.96 -7.45
CA ARG A 20 13.23 -1.26 -6.27
C ARG A 20 12.44 -1.59 -5.00
N ILE A 21 13.16 -1.98 -3.94
CA ILE A 21 12.56 -2.36 -2.64
C ILE A 21 12.86 -1.29 -1.59
N SER A 22 11.81 -0.77 -0.96
CA SER A 22 11.94 0.10 0.20
C SER A 22 12.23 -0.70 1.46
N LYS A 23 13.15 -0.20 2.29
CA LYS A 23 13.38 -0.70 3.66
C LYS A 23 12.43 -0.08 4.69
N ALA A 24 11.55 0.84 4.29
CA ALA A 24 10.55 1.40 5.19
C ALA A 24 9.55 0.31 5.57
N PHE A 25 9.16 0.25 6.86
CA PHE A 25 8.17 -0.70 7.38
C PHE A 25 8.49 -2.18 7.08
N LEU A 26 9.59 -2.71 7.64
CA LEU A 26 10.19 -4.03 7.37
C LEU A 26 9.32 -5.29 7.56
N ASP A 27 7.99 -5.16 7.73
CA ASP A 27 7.04 -6.27 7.66
C ASP A 27 6.65 -6.54 6.19
N GLY A 28 7.50 -7.27 5.47
CA GLY A 28 7.25 -7.72 4.10
C GLY A 28 6.56 -9.09 4.02
N GLY A 29 6.43 -9.61 2.80
CA GLY A 29 5.83 -10.90 2.47
C GLY A 29 4.55 -10.76 1.66
N ILE A 30 4.12 -11.84 1.01
CA ILE A 30 2.94 -11.85 0.11
C ILE A 30 1.60 -11.94 0.88
N ASP A 31 1.63 -12.32 2.15
CA ASP A 31 0.44 -12.52 2.98
C ASP A 31 0.64 -12.00 4.42
N PRO A 32 -0.45 -11.65 5.13
CA PRO A 32 -1.83 -11.57 4.63
C PRO A 32 -2.12 -10.22 3.95
N LEU A 33 -2.38 -10.21 2.65
CA LEU A 33 -2.63 -8.96 1.88
C LEU A 33 -3.88 -8.20 2.36
N PHE A 34 -5.05 -8.81 2.25
CA PHE A 34 -6.32 -8.17 2.62
C PHE A 34 -6.46 -7.97 4.13
N GLY A 35 -5.88 -8.85 4.94
CA GLY A 35 -5.88 -8.69 6.40
C GLY A 35 -5.09 -7.44 6.84
N ARG A 36 -3.96 -7.15 6.19
CA ARG A 36 -3.18 -5.92 6.43
C ARG A 36 -3.96 -4.67 5.98
N LEU A 37 -4.64 -4.72 4.83
CA LEU A 37 -5.52 -3.63 4.37
C LEU A 37 -6.65 -3.36 5.35
N GLN A 38 -7.40 -4.40 5.72
CA GLN A 38 -8.54 -4.29 6.64
C GLN A 38 -8.10 -3.71 7.99
N ARG A 39 -6.95 -4.16 8.51
CA ARG A 39 -6.40 -3.62 9.76
C ARG A 39 -6.10 -2.13 9.61
N ALA A 40 -5.49 -1.68 8.50
CA ALA A 40 -5.24 -0.26 8.27
C ALA A 40 -6.54 0.55 8.25
N ALA A 41 -7.54 0.09 7.50
CA ALA A 41 -8.84 0.74 7.38
C ALA A 41 -9.59 0.84 8.71
N ILE A 42 -9.57 -0.23 9.52
CA ILE A 42 -10.16 -0.20 10.88
C ILE A 42 -9.45 0.83 11.76
N ASN A 43 -8.12 0.97 11.66
CA ASN A 43 -7.38 1.96 12.44
C ASN A 43 -7.71 3.40 11.99
N GLN A 44 -7.87 3.64 10.68
CA GLN A 44 -8.32 4.93 10.16
C GLN A 44 -9.72 5.27 10.67
N ASN A 45 -10.63 4.31 10.66
CA ASN A 45 -12.03 4.52 11.05
C ASN A 45 -12.24 4.66 12.56
N CYS A 46 -11.58 3.84 13.38
CA CYS A 46 -11.89 3.71 14.81
C CYS A 46 -10.79 4.22 15.75
N GLY A 47 -9.56 4.41 15.27
CA GLY A 47 -8.35 4.39 16.12
C GLY A 47 -7.65 5.73 16.36
N GLY A 48 -8.26 6.87 16.01
CA GLY A 48 -7.64 8.19 16.22
C GLY A 48 -6.41 8.49 15.34
N GLY A 49 -6.05 7.61 14.40
CA GLY A 49 -5.04 7.88 13.37
C GLY A 49 -3.58 7.51 13.70
N ASP A 50 -3.23 7.28 14.97
CA ASP A 50 -1.83 7.18 15.46
C ASP A 50 -0.98 6.07 14.81
N ALA A 51 -1.59 5.08 14.16
CA ALA A 51 -0.88 4.02 13.42
C ALA A 51 -1.38 3.84 11.98
N THR A 52 -2.22 4.74 11.47
CA THR A 52 -2.85 4.57 10.15
C THR A 52 -1.80 4.58 9.03
N ILE A 53 -0.89 5.56 9.04
CA ILE A 53 0.15 5.71 8.01
C ILE A 53 1.06 4.47 7.98
N SER A 54 1.55 4.03 9.14
CA SER A 54 2.46 2.88 9.21
C SER A 54 1.79 1.59 8.76
N ARG A 55 0.50 1.40 9.06
CA ARG A 55 -0.27 0.22 8.63
C ARG A 55 -0.53 0.22 7.13
N TYR A 56 -0.86 1.36 6.53
CA TYR A 56 -0.93 1.45 5.08
C TYR A 56 0.44 1.25 4.43
N GLY A 57 1.53 1.72 5.05
CA GLY A 57 2.90 1.43 4.59
C GLY A 57 3.22 -0.06 4.56
N ILE A 58 2.88 -0.81 5.63
CA ILE A 58 3.04 -2.27 5.68
C ILE A 58 2.18 -2.97 4.61
N TRP A 59 0.93 -2.53 4.46
CA TRP A 59 0.05 -3.07 3.41
C TRP A 59 0.60 -2.79 2.00
N ALA A 60 1.09 -1.58 1.72
CA ALA A 60 1.68 -1.23 0.43
C ALA A 60 2.93 -2.08 0.12
N ASN A 61 3.77 -2.36 1.12
CA ASN A 61 4.88 -3.31 0.98
C ASN A 61 4.39 -4.72 0.60
N THR A 62 3.25 -5.14 1.13
CA THR A 62 2.62 -6.45 0.82
C THR A 62 2.12 -6.51 -0.62
N VAL A 63 1.51 -5.41 -1.11
CA VAL A 63 1.09 -5.28 -2.52
C VAL A 63 2.30 -5.40 -3.43
N ARG A 64 3.36 -4.63 -3.15
CA ARG A 64 4.63 -4.68 -3.88
C ARG A 64 5.20 -6.10 -3.90
N ASP A 65 5.22 -6.78 -2.75
CA ASP A 65 5.81 -8.12 -2.65
C ASP A 65 4.97 -9.18 -3.41
N ASN A 66 3.65 -9.01 -3.53
CA ASN A 66 2.81 -9.84 -4.43
C ASN A 66 3.19 -9.62 -5.90
N ILE A 67 3.42 -8.37 -6.31
CA ILE A 67 3.84 -8.04 -7.68
C ILE A 67 5.22 -8.63 -7.97
N ARG A 68 6.17 -8.46 -7.05
CA ARG A 68 7.52 -9.05 -7.17
C ARG A 68 7.46 -10.56 -7.28
N GLN A 69 6.65 -11.22 -6.44
CA GLN A 69 6.51 -12.67 -6.53
C GLN A 69 5.90 -13.08 -7.87
N ALA A 70 4.94 -12.32 -8.40
CA ALA A 70 4.37 -12.60 -9.71
C ALA A 70 5.42 -12.54 -10.84
N ASP A 71 6.34 -11.59 -10.78
CA ASP A 71 7.45 -11.47 -11.72
C ASP A 71 8.35 -12.72 -11.68
N VAL A 72 8.72 -13.17 -10.48
CA VAL A 72 9.46 -14.43 -10.27
C VAL A 72 8.69 -15.64 -10.83
N GLU A 73 7.37 -15.71 -10.64
CA GLU A 73 6.55 -16.79 -11.20
C GLU A 73 6.46 -16.74 -12.74
N ILE A 74 6.56 -15.55 -13.35
CA ILE A 74 6.65 -15.41 -14.82
C ILE A 74 7.96 -16.00 -15.33
N GLU A 75 9.08 -15.65 -14.70
CA GLU A 75 10.41 -16.18 -15.03
C GLU A 75 10.47 -17.71 -14.90
N ASN A 76 9.79 -18.26 -13.90
CA ASN A 76 9.68 -19.69 -13.67
C ASN A 76 8.67 -20.41 -14.58
N GLY A 77 7.94 -19.70 -15.45
CA GLY A 77 6.91 -20.26 -16.33
C GLY A 77 5.58 -20.59 -15.64
N ASN A 78 5.42 -20.22 -14.37
CA ASN A 78 4.23 -20.44 -13.54
C ASN A 78 3.15 -19.36 -13.77
N ILE A 79 2.73 -19.20 -15.02
CA ILE A 79 1.84 -18.10 -15.45
C ILE A 79 0.50 -18.05 -14.69
N ALA A 80 -0.04 -19.21 -14.30
CA ALA A 80 -1.28 -19.28 -13.53
C ALA A 80 -1.14 -18.60 -12.16
N GLU A 81 -0.02 -18.84 -11.48
CA GLU A 81 0.26 -18.28 -10.17
C GLU A 81 0.61 -16.80 -10.25
N ALA A 82 1.41 -16.39 -11.25
CA ALA A 82 1.67 -14.99 -11.53
C ALA A 82 0.38 -14.18 -11.72
N ARG A 83 -0.56 -14.70 -12.54
CA ARG A 83 -1.87 -14.06 -12.74
C ARG A 83 -2.68 -13.98 -11.45
N ARG A 84 -2.62 -15.00 -10.61
CA ARG A 84 -3.30 -15.00 -9.31
C ARG A 84 -2.76 -13.88 -8.41
N LEU A 85 -1.44 -13.76 -8.30
CA LEU A 85 -0.75 -12.74 -7.50
C LEU A 85 -1.03 -11.32 -8.02
N LEU A 86 -0.94 -11.09 -9.33
CA LEU A 86 -1.25 -9.79 -9.94
C LEU A 86 -2.71 -9.37 -9.70
N ARG A 87 -3.67 -10.29 -9.89
CA ARG A 87 -5.08 -10.02 -9.61
C ARG A 87 -5.32 -9.70 -8.15
N ARG A 88 -4.67 -10.41 -7.23
CA ARG A 88 -4.75 -10.12 -5.78
C ARG A 88 -4.24 -8.72 -5.46
N ALA A 89 -3.07 -8.35 -5.99
CA ALA A 89 -2.49 -7.03 -5.81
C ALA A 89 -3.41 -5.93 -6.36
N ALA A 90 -3.87 -6.07 -7.61
CA ALA A 90 -4.78 -5.14 -8.26
C ALA A 90 -6.11 -4.97 -7.49
N ASN A 91 -6.76 -6.08 -7.12
CA ASN A 91 -8.01 -6.05 -6.37
C ASN A 91 -7.83 -5.41 -4.99
N SER A 92 -6.68 -5.61 -4.36
CA SER A 92 -6.38 -4.95 -3.08
C SER A 92 -6.21 -3.43 -3.24
N LEU A 93 -5.62 -2.96 -4.34
CA LEU A 93 -5.53 -1.53 -4.65
C LEU A 93 -6.91 -0.93 -4.91
N SER A 94 -7.79 -1.64 -5.65
CA SER A 94 -9.17 -1.21 -5.85
C SER A 94 -9.94 -1.10 -4.54
N ALA A 95 -9.81 -2.08 -3.65
CA ALA A 95 -10.43 -2.04 -2.33
C ALA A 95 -9.93 -0.86 -1.49
N PHE A 96 -8.64 -0.51 -1.59
CA PHE A 96 -8.10 0.68 -0.94
C PHE A 96 -8.75 1.96 -1.47
N SER A 97 -8.85 2.12 -2.79
CA SER A 97 -9.49 3.30 -3.40
C SER A 97 -10.95 3.47 -2.94
N GLU A 98 -11.73 2.39 -2.92
CA GLU A 98 -13.12 2.41 -2.42
C GLU A 98 -13.19 2.82 -0.94
N LEU A 99 -12.28 2.28 -0.11
CA LEU A 99 -12.22 2.65 1.31
C LEU A 99 -11.86 4.12 1.50
N GLN A 100 -10.89 4.65 0.75
CA GLN A 100 -10.52 6.07 0.87
C GLN A 100 -11.66 6.99 0.40
N ALA A 101 -12.33 6.68 -0.71
CA ALA A 101 -13.49 7.45 -1.18
C ALA A 101 -14.63 7.47 -0.14
N HIS A 102 -14.84 6.34 0.54
CA HIS A 102 -15.80 6.25 1.64
C HIS A 102 -15.39 7.12 2.84
N PHE A 103 -14.11 7.08 3.25
CA PHE A 103 -13.59 7.91 4.34
C PHE A 103 -13.64 9.40 4.04
N ASP A 104 -13.33 9.81 2.81
CA ASP A 104 -13.42 11.20 2.35
C ASP A 104 -14.83 11.76 2.49
N THR A 105 -15.84 10.94 2.14
CA THR A 105 -17.27 11.31 2.28
C THR A 105 -17.67 11.50 3.74
N MET A 106 -17.09 10.71 4.66
CA MET A 106 -17.38 10.77 6.09
C MET A 106 -16.54 11.81 6.85
N GLY A 107 -15.60 12.50 6.18
CA GLY A 107 -14.66 13.43 6.84
C GLY A 107 -13.65 12.73 7.76
N VAL A 108 -13.52 11.41 7.65
CA VAL A 108 -12.58 10.62 8.49
C VAL A 108 -11.15 10.96 8.05
N GLY A 109 -10.36 11.51 8.98
CA GLY A 109 -8.98 11.95 8.72
C GLY A 109 -8.83 13.45 8.43
N LYS A 110 -9.93 14.21 8.35
CA LYS A 110 -9.88 15.68 8.39
C LYS A 110 -9.70 16.09 9.85
N VAL A 111 -8.48 16.46 10.23
CA VAL A 111 -8.24 17.14 11.50
C VAL A 111 -9.14 18.38 11.53
N ASN A 112 -9.91 18.56 12.61
CA ASN A 112 -10.68 19.78 12.84
C ASN A 112 -9.74 20.99 12.73
N GLN A 113 -9.74 21.64 11.56
CA GLN A 113 -9.34 23.03 11.43
C GLN A 113 -10.52 23.86 11.93
N GLU A 114 -10.70 23.90 13.24
CA GLU A 114 -11.50 24.92 13.90
C GLU A 114 -11.19 24.77 15.39
N LEU A 115 -10.40 25.71 15.90
CA LEU A 115 -10.69 26.55 17.06
C LEU A 115 -9.54 27.57 17.12
N ASP A 116 -9.85 28.78 16.67
CA ASP A 116 -9.10 30.02 16.94
C ASP A 116 -9.02 30.30 18.45
#